data_AF-A0A0F9U3M4-F1
#
_entry.id   AF-A0A0F9U3M4-F1
#
_cell.length_a   1.000
_cell.length_b   1.000
_cell.length_c   1.000
_cell.angle_alpha   90.00
_cell.angle_beta   90.00
_cell.angle_gamma   90.00
#
_symmetry.space_group_name_H-M   'P 1'
#
loop_
_entity.id
_entity.type
_entity.pdbx_description
1 polymer ?
#
loop_
_entity_poly.entity_id
_entity_poly.type
_entity_poly.pdbx_seq_one_letter_code
_entity_poly.pdbx_strand_id
1 'polypeptide(L)' 'MSPCISEVNPKKIGGYDRYDVEDAVRAMRKSAEIEADPKFRKVVAKEMNKEAGQLVEKASLLTKTSAKLKAVFGGKK' A
#
# COMPACT_ATOMS: atom_id res chain seq x y z
N MET A 1 19.68 50.88 1.89
CA MET A 1 19.61 49.85 0.83
C MET A 1 20.95 49.13 0.79
N SER A 2 20.97 47.86 1.17
CA SER A 2 22.13 46.97 0.96
C SER A 2 21.62 45.55 0.74
N PRO A 3 22.26 44.78 -0.15
CA PRO A 3 21.58 43.79 -0.96
C PRO A 3 21.48 42.43 -0.29
N CYS A 4 20.34 41.79 -0.57
CA CYS A 4 20.17 40.36 -0.79
C CYS A 4 20.67 39.42 0.30
N ILE A 5 19.72 38.93 1.10
CA ILE A 5 19.74 37.57 1.65
C ILE A 5 20.17 36.67 0.49
N SER A 6 21.40 36.19 0.53
CA SER A 6 21.87 35.18 -0.40
C SER A 6 20.96 33.98 -0.21
N GLU A 7 20.00 33.81 -1.13
CA GLU A 7 19.17 32.63 -1.23
C GLU A 7 20.13 31.44 -1.17
N VAL A 8 20.07 30.70 -0.06
CA VAL A 8 20.83 29.47 0.14
C VAL A 8 20.18 28.46 -0.78
N ASN A 9 20.42 28.59 -2.09
CA ASN A 9 19.94 27.65 -3.08
C ASN A 9 20.56 26.29 -2.70
N PRO A 10 19.75 25.32 -2.24
CA PRO A 10 20.27 24.04 -1.81
C PRO A 10 21.08 23.43 -2.97
N LYS A 11 22.30 23.00 -2.68
CA LYS A 11 23.21 22.43 -3.68
C LYS A 11 22.52 21.24 -4.35
N LYS A 12 22.20 21.38 -5.64
CA LYS A 12 21.59 20.30 -6.41
C LYS A 12 22.48 19.06 -6.40
N ILE A 13 21.86 17.88 -6.29
CA ILE A 13 22.53 16.58 -6.43
C ILE A 13 22.01 15.95 -7.71
N GLY A 14 22.87 15.75 -8.71
CA GLY A 14 22.50 15.13 -9.99
C GLY A 14 21.38 15.87 -10.75
N GLY A 15 21.20 17.17 -10.52
CA GLY A 15 20.13 17.98 -11.13
C GLY A 15 18.86 18.14 -10.29
N TYR A 16 18.74 17.41 -9.17
CA TYR A 16 17.61 17.45 -8.25
C TYR A 16 17.89 18.31 -7.01
N ASP A 17 16.83 18.78 -6.33
CA ASP A 17 16.97 19.47 -5.05
C ASP A 17 17.64 18.56 -4.02
N ARG A 18 18.50 19.15 -3.17
CA ARG A 18 19.23 18.40 -2.16
C ARG A 18 18.31 17.69 -1.18
N TYR A 19 17.27 18.39 -0.71
CA TYR A 19 16.39 17.89 0.32
C TYR A 19 15.50 16.77 -0.21
N ASP A 20 15.07 16.86 -1.48
CA ASP A 20 14.34 15.79 -2.16
C ASP A 20 15.16 14.50 -2.21
N VAL A 21 16.44 14.60 -2.55
CA VAL A 21 17.35 13.45 -2.62
C VAL A 21 17.62 12.87 -1.23
N GLU A 22 17.87 13.73 -0.23
CA GLU A 22 18.09 13.29 1.16
C GLU A 22 16.85 12.62 1.77
N ASP A 23 15.66 13.15 1.51
CA ASP A 23 14.40 12.58 1.98
C ASP A 23 14.07 11.26 1.29
N ALA A 24 14.32 11.14 -0.02
CA ALA A 24 14.17 9.88 -0.74
C ALA A 24 15.09 8.80 -0.16
N VAL A 25 16.36 9.12 0.10
CA VAL A 25 17.32 8.19 0.73
C VAL A 25 16.86 7.78 2.14
N ARG A 26 16.35 8.74 2.92
CA ARG A 26 15.82 8.46 4.27
C ARG A 26 14.60 7.54 4.21
N ALA A 27 13.68 7.76 3.28
CA ALA A 27 12.51 6.93 3.08
C ALA A 27 12.90 5.49 2.69
N MET A 28 13.87 5.33 1.77
CA MET A 28 14.36 4.01 1.38
C MET A 28 14.98 3.25 2.56
N ARG A 29 15.78 3.91 3.40
CA ARG A 29 16.35 3.27 4.60
C ARG A 29 15.27 2.82 5.58
N LYS A 30 14.29 3.67 5.87
CA LYS A 30 13.16 3.31 6.73
C LYS A 30 12.35 2.15 6.17
N SER A 31 12.14 2.12 4.84
CA SER A 31 11.47 0.99 4.19
C SER A 31 12.26 -0.30 4.37
N ALA A 32 13.58 -0.26 4.18
CA ALA A 32 14.44 -1.43 4.38
C ALA A 32 14.44 -1.91 5.84
N GLU A 33 14.41 -1.00 6.82
CA GLU A 33 14.32 -1.34 8.24
C GLU A 33 12.98 -1.99 8.59
N ILE A 34 11.87 -1.47 8.07
CA ILE A 34 10.53 -2.04 8.25
C ILE A 34 10.42 -3.40 7.56
N GLU A 35 10.97 -3.54 6.35
CA GLU A 35 11.07 -4.81 5.67
C GLU A 35 11.94 -5.78 6.46
N ALA A 36 13.02 -5.34 7.12
CA ALA A 36 13.84 -6.23 7.93
C ALA A 36 13.16 -6.65 9.25
N ASP A 37 12.13 -5.94 9.71
CA ASP A 37 11.42 -6.23 10.96
C ASP A 37 10.54 -7.50 10.84
N PRO A 38 10.92 -8.62 11.49
CA PRO A 38 10.17 -9.86 11.43
C PRO A 38 8.80 -9.78 12.13
N LYS A 39 8.65 -8.89 13.11
CA LYS A 39 7.38 -8.67 13.82
C LYS A 39 6.40 -7.93 12.92
N PHE A 40 6.86 -6.92 12.21
CA PHE A 40 6.05 -6.22 11.21
C PHE A 40 5.58 -7.18 10.11
N ARG A 41 6.49 -7.97 9.53
CA ARG A 41 6.13 -8.99 8.52
C ARG A 41 5.06 -9.97 9.02
N LYS A 42 5.17 -10.43 10.27
CA LYS A 42 4.16 -11.33 10.88
C LYS A 42 2.79 -10.68 10.98
N VAL A 43 2.72 -9.40 11.36
CA VAL A 43 1.45 -8.66 11.44
C VAL A 43 0.85 -8.48 10.04
N VAL A 44 1.67 -8.07 9.06
CA VAL A 44 1.23 -7.93 7.67
C VAL A 44 0.70 -9.25 7.12
N ALA A 45 1.44 -10.35 7.28
CA ALA A 45 1.01 -11.66 6.83
C ALA A 45 -0.29 -12.13 7.50
N LYS A 46 -0.47 -11.83 8.80
CA LYS A 46 -1.70 -12.15 9.53
C LYS A 46 -2.90 -11.40 8.95
N GLU A 47 -2.75 -10.11 8.68
CA GLU A 47 -3.84 -9.29 8.18
C GLU A 47 -4.19 -9.64 6.72
N MET A 48 -3.17 -9.89 5.87
CA MET A 48 -3.38 -10.40 4.51
C MET A 48 -4.16 -11.73 4.50
N ASN A 49 -3.83 -12.65 5.40
CA ASN A 49 -4.55 -13.92 5.51
C ASN A 49 -6.00 -13.73 5.98
N LYS A 50 -6.25 -12.77 6.89
CA LYS A 50 -7.60 -12.43 7.34
C LYS A 50 -8.44 -11.85 6.21
N GLU A 51 -7.89 -10.94 5.40
CA GLU A 51 -8.56 -10.39 4.23
C GLU A 51 -8.86 -11.49 3.19
N ALA A 52 -7.89 -12.38 2.93
CA ALA A 52 -8.10 -13.52 2.06
C ALA A 52 -9.25 -14.42 2.54
N GLY A 53 -9.34 -14.70 3.84
CA GLY A 53 -10.44 -15.46 4.44
C GLY A 53 -11.81 -14.81 4.21
N GLN A 54 -11.90 -13.49 4.42
CA GLN A 54 -13.14 -12.73 4.17
C GLN A 54 -13.55 -12.75 2.69
N LEU A 55 -12.59 -12.70 1.77
CA LEU A 55 -12.86 -12.80 0.34
C LEU A 55 -13.40 -14.19 -0.03
N VAL A 56 -12.84 -15.26 0.55
CA VAL A 56 -13.34 -16.63 0.35
C VAL A 56 -14.76 -16.79 0.87
N GLU A 57 -15.08 -16.24 2.04
CA GLU A 57 -16.44 -16.26 2.59
C GLU A 57 -17.43 -15.50 1.70
N LYS A 58 -17.06 -14.30 1.24
CA LYS A 58 -17.89 -13.51 0.30
C LYS A 58 -18.12 -14.26 -1.01
N ALA A 59 -17.09 -14.89 -1.56
CA ALA A 59 -17.21 -15.69 -2.77
C ALA A 59 -18.15 -16.89 -2.56
N SER A 60 -18.00 -17.62 -1.46
CA SER A 60 -18.89 -18.73 -1.08
C SER A 60 -20.35 -18.27 -0.94
N LEU A 61 -20.56 -17.10 -0.32
CA LEU A 61 -21.88 -16.53 -0.13
C LEU A 61 -22.52 -16.15 -1.48
N LEU A 62 -21.73 -15.56 -2.40
CA LEU A 62 -22.16 -15.26 -3.77
C LEU A 62 -22.54 -16.52 -4.56
N THR A 63 -21.77 -17.60 -4.44
CA THR A 63 -22.09 -18.88 -5.11
C THR A 63 -23.36 -19.50 -4.54
N LYS A 64 -23.55 -19.44 -3.21
CA LYS A 64 -24.77 -19.94 -2.56
C LYS A 64 -26.00 -19.12 -2.95
N THR A 65 -25.90 -17.80 -2.97
CA THR A 65 -27.00 -16.93 -3.38
C THR A 65 -27.31 -17.09 -4.86
N SER A 66 -26.31 -17.19 -5.74
CA SER A 66 -26.52 -17.42 -7.17
C SER A 66 -27.18 -18.77 -7.45
N ALA A 67 -26.79 -19.84 -6.75
CA ALA A 67 -27.43 -21.15 -6.84
C ALA A 67 -28.90 -21.10 -6.39
N LYS A 68 -29.19 -20.41 -5.28
CA LYS A 68 -30.57 -20.20 -4.80
C LYS A 68 -31.40 -19.38 -5.80
N LEU A 69 -30.85 -18.30 -6.35
CA LEU A 69 -31.52 -17.49 -7.36
C LEU A 69 -31.78 -18.29 -8.63
N LYS A 70 -30.85 -19.13 -9.08
CA LYS A 70 -31.05 -20.04 -10.21
C LYS A 70 -32.12 -21.10 -9.93
N ALA A 71 -32.21 -21.62 -8.71
CA ALA A 71 -33.26 -22.55 -8.33
C ALA A 71 -34.66 -21.89 -8.28
N VAL A 72 -34.73 -20.64 -7.82
CA VAL A 72 -36.00 -19.89 -7.70
C VAL A 72 -36.47 -19.31 -9.04
N PHE A 73 -35.57 -18.76 -9.84
CA PHE A 73 -35.90 -18.01 -11.07
C PHE A 73 -35.46 -18.72 -12.36
N GLY A 74 -34.61 -19.74 -12.30
CA GLY A 74 -34.15 -20.50 -13.47
C GLY A 74 -35.06 -21.66 -13.87
N GLY A 75 -36.17 -21.88 -13.17
CA GLY A 75 -37.14 -22.93 -13.47
C GLY A 75 -38.33 -22.43 -14.28
N LYS A 76 -38.29 -22.68 -15.60
CA LYS A 76 -39.39 -23.03 -16.54
C LYS A 76 -39.30 -22.27 -17.88
N LYS A 77 -38.61 -22.89 -18.84
CA LYS A 77 -39.23 -23.22 -20.13
C LYS A 77 -39.35 -24.74 -20.20
#